data_AF-A0A374TP16-F1
#
_entry.id   AF-A0A374TP16-F1
#
_cell.length_a   1.000
_cell.length_b   1.000
_cell.length_c   1.000
_cell.angle_alpha   90.00
_cell.angle_beta   90.00
_cell.angle_gamma   90.00
#
_symmetry.space_group_name_H-M   'P 1'
#
loop_
_entity.id
_entity.type
_entity.pdbx_description
1 polymer ?
#
loop_
_entity_poly.entity_id
_entity_poly.type
_entity_poly.pdbx_seq_one_letter_code
_entity_poly.pdbx_strand_id
1 'polypeptide(L)'
;MDNNTLLFQDKGSGRFKDVKIYPNRIEVLKKGAFGGKHTEIVYLKDITGVNRIKGRDVFLRNRLLTACVFSLSSRAKAQEFVNVLNMVM
;
A
#
# COMPACT_ATOMS: atom_id res chain seq x y z
N MET A 1 0.34 -8.22 18.30
CA MET A 1 1.20 -8.52 17.14
C MET A 1 2.37 -7.56 17.18
N ASP A 2 3.59 -8.00 16.93
CA ASP A 2 4.74 -7.09 16.86
C ASP A 2 4.57 -6.16 15.63
N ASN A 3 4.71 -4.85 15.83
CA ASN A 3 4.51 -3.83 14.79
C ASN A 3 5.52 -3.93 13.64
N ASN A 4 6.57 -4.73 13.79
CA ASN A 4 7.59 -4.95 12.77
C ASN A 4 7.43 -6.28 12.01
N THR A 5 6.40 -7.07 12.31
CA THR A 5 6.10 -8.28 11.54
C THR A 5 5.72 -7.88 10.10
N LEU A 6 6.48 -8.35 9.11
CA LEU A 6 6.18 -8.10 7.70
C LEU A 6 5.05 -9.03 7.24
N LEU A 7 3.91 -8.46 6.83
CA LEU A 7 2.72 -9.22 6.46
C LEU A 7 2.55 -9.39 4.96
N PHE A 8 3.05 -8.43 4.19
CA PHE A 8 3.00 -8.44 2.74
C PHE A 8 4.19 -7.68 2.20
N GLN A 9 4.75 -8.16 1.09
CA GLN A 9 5.74 -7.44 0.31
C GLN A 9 5.52 -7.65 -1.18
N ASP A 10 5.64 -6.56 -1.95
CA ASP A 10 5.63 -6.59 -3.39
C ASP A 10 6.60 -5.55 -3.96
N LYS A 11 7.17 -5.83 -5.14
CA LYS A 11 8.11 -4.93 -5.81
C LYS A 11 7.47 -3.60 -6.28
N GLY A 12 6.15 -3.50 -6.30
CA GLY A 12 5.41 -2.36 -6.82
C GLY A 12 5.46 -2.25 -8.34
N SER A 13 4.82 -1.20 -8.89
CA SER A 13 4.88 -0.88 -10.31
C SER A 13 4.97 0.61 -10.62
N GLY A 14 5.57 0.95 -11.77
CA GLY A 14 5.78 2.33 -12.20
C GLY A 14 6.64 3.11 -11.21
N ARG A 15 6.05 4.15 -10.60
CA ARG A 15 6.68 4.97 -9.56
C ARG A 15 6.72 4.27 -8.20
N PHE A 16 5.88 3.27 -7.96
CA PHE A 16 5.89 2.48 -6.74
C PHE A 16 6.99 1.44 -6.81
N LYS A 17 7.79 1.37 -5.75
CA LYS A 17 8.82 0.39 -5.49
C LYS A 17 8.61 -0.13 -4.09
N ASP A 18 8.88 -1.41 -3.87
CA ASP A 18 8.91 -2.03 -2.54
C ASP A 18 7.73 -1.61 -1.63
N VAL A 19 6.55 -2.16 -1.92
CA VAL A 19 5.32 -1.96 -1.15
C VAL A 19 5.25 -3.00 -0.06
N LYS A 20 5.15 -2.56 1.19
CA LYS A 20 5.11 -3.42 2.38
C LYS A 20 3.92 -3.11 3.25
N ILE A 21 3.30 -4.14 3.81
CA ILE A 21 2.29 -3.99 4.87
C ILE A 21 2.86 -4.54 6.17
N TYR A 22 2.71 -3.74 7.21
CA TYR A 22 2.94 -4.08 8.61
C TYR A 22 1.60 -3.94 9.38
N PRO A 23 1.49 -4.49 10.60
CA PRO A 23 0.24 -4.47 11.36
C PRO A 23 -0.36 -3.08 11.60
N ASN A 24 0.47 -2.03 11.61
CA ASN A 24 0.03 -0.65 11.90
C ASN A 24 0.20 0.34 10.72
N ARG A 25 0.90 -0.06 9.65
CA ARG A 25 1.26 0.86 8.56
C ARG A 25 1.55 0.14 7.25
N ILE A 26 1.46 0.90 6.17
CA ILE A 26 1.92 0.55 4.84
C ILE A 26 3.14 1.41 4.56
N GLU A 27 4.26 0.79 4.19
CA GLU A 27 5.47 1.49 3.77
C GLU A 27 5.67 1.29 2.27
N VAL A 28 6.00 2.36 1.56
CA VAL A 28 6.20 2.32 0.11
C VAL A 28 7.39 3.17 -0.28
N LEU A 29 8.32 2.60 -1.02
CA LEU A 29 9.38 3.36 -1.67
C LEU A 29 8.85 3.94 -2.99
N LYS A 30 8.72 5.26 -3.11
CA LYS A 30 8.32 5.89 -4.37
C LYS A 30 9.50 6.52 -5.09
N LYS A 31 9.52 6.37 -6.40
CA LYS A 31 10.39 7.13 -7.30
C LYS A 31 9.74 8.49 -7.54
N GLY A 32 10.44 9.55 -7.14
CA GLY A 32 10.08 10.94 -7.41
C GLY A 32 10.23 11.31 -8.88
N ALA A 33 9.63 12.44 -9.26
CA ALA A 33 9.66 12.92 -10.65
C ALA A 33 11.08 13.23 -11.15
N PHE A 34 11.95 13.73 -10.25
CA PHE A 34 13.31 14.16 -10.56
C PHE A 34 14.38 13.08 -10.24
N GLY A 35 14.01 11.79 -10.32
CA GLY A 35 14.95 10.68 -10.17
C GLY A 35 15.27 10.26 -8.73
N GLY A 36 14.94 11.09 -7.73
CA GLY A 36 15.04 10.72 -6.31
C GLY A 36 14.09 9.60 -5.89
N LYS A 37 14.34 9.01 -4.72
CA LYS A 37 13.42 8.07 -4.07
C LYS A 37 13.08 8.57 -2.67
N HIS A 38 11.83 8.41 -2.25
CA HIS A 38 11.38 8.72 -0.90
C HIS A 38 10.47 7.60 -0.40
N THR A 39 10.47 7.37 0.91
CA THR A 39 9.55 6.42 1.53
C THR A 39 8.30 7.15 1.99
N GLU A 40 7.15 6.68 1.54
CA GLU A 40 5.85 7.10 2.07
C GLU A 40 5.36 6.08 3.08
N ILE A 41 4.91 6.57 4.23
CA ILE A 41 4.34 5.77 5.31
C ILE A 41 2.87 6.16 5.45
N VAL A 42 1.99 5.18 5.38
CA VAL A 42 0.55 5.36 5.55
C VAL A 42 0.11 4.54 6.75
N TYR A 43 -0.37 5.21 7.79
CA TYR A 43 -0.85 4.52 9.00
C TYR A 43 -2.24 3.93 8.78
N LEU A 44 -2.41 2.68 9.19
CA LEU A 44 -3.68 1.95 8.99
C LEU A 44 -4.83 2.51 9.81
N LYS A 45 -4.54 3.15 10.96
CA LYS A 45 -5.54 3.87 11.78
C LYS A 45 -6.30 4.96 11.01
N ASP A 46 -5.69 5.48 9.94
CA ASP A 46 -6.23 6.55 9.12
C ASP A 46 -6.93 6.01 7.85
N ILE A 47 -6.81 4.71 7.57
CA ILE A 47 -7.52 4.02 6.49
C ILE A 47 -8.92 3.61 6.96
N THR A 48 -9.92 3.87 6.14
CA THR A 48 -11.35 3.60 6.44
C THR A 48 -11.92 2.48 5.59
N GLY A 49 -11.15 2.00 4.61
CA GLY A 49 -11.45 0.78 3.86
C GLY A 49 -10.90 0.82 2.44
N VAL A 50 -11.10 -0.28 1.72
CA VAL A 50 -10.77 -0.38 0.30
C VAL A 50 -11.88 0.26 -0.52
N ASN A 51 -11.53 1.18 -1.42
CA ASN A 51 -12.47 1.80 -2.36
C ASN A 51 -12.73 0.86 -3.55
N ARG A 52 -11.65 0.45 -4.24
CA ARG A 52 -11.71 -0.47 -5.38
C ARG A 52 -10.33 -0.99 -5.77
N ILE A 53 -10.32 -2.08 -6.55
CA ILE A 53 -9.14 -2.62 -7.23
C ILE A 53 -9.33 -2.47 -8.74
N LYS A 54 -8.38 -1.84 -9.45
CA LYS A 54 -8.39 -1.71 -10.91
C LYS A 54 -7.10 -2.28 -11.49
N GLY A 55 -7.17 -3.49 -12.05
CA GLY A 55 -5.99 -4.20 -12.54
C GLY A 55 -5.01 -4.48 -11.39
N ARG A 56 -3.85 -3.83 -11.40
CA ARG A 56 -2.82 -3.92 -10.36
C ARG A 56 -2.85 -2.75 -9.35
N ASP A 57 -3.79 -1.82 -9.52
CA ASP A 57 -3.90 -0.63 -8.68
C ASP A 57 -4.96 -0.83 -7.60
N VAL A 58 -4.62 -0.51 -6.36
CA VAL A 58 -5.49 -0.53 -5.19
C VAL A 58 -5.76 0.90 -4.74
N PHE A 59 -7.04 1.23 -4.61
CA PHE A 59 -7.50 2.54 -4.14
C PHE A 59 -8.06 2.37 -2.74
N LEU A 60 -7.49 3.07 -1.76
CA LEU A 60 -7.96 3.08 -0.38
C LEU A 60 -8.68 4.39 -0.08
N ARG A 61 -9.66 4.32 0.82
CA ARG A 61 -10.27 5.49 1.46
C ARG A 61 -9.54 5.78 2.75
N ASN A 62 -9.20 7.04 2.99
CA ASN A 62 -8.64 7.49 4.26
C ASN A 62 -9.49 8.60 4.87
N ARG A 63 -9.29 8.86 6.16
CA ARG A 63 -10.04 9.88 6.92
C ARG A 63 -9.84 11.30 6.38
N LEU A 64 -8.70 11.55 5.74
CA LEU A 64 -8.36 12.86 5.17
C LEU A 64 -8.97 13.07 3.77
N LEU A 65 -9.72 12.11 3.23
CA LEU A 65 -10.31 12.14 1.89
C LEU A 65 -9.29 12.42 0.77
N THR A 66 -8.03 12.08 1.00
CA THR A 66 -6.97 12.21 0.00
C THR A 66 -6.80 10.91 -0.77
N ALA A 67 -6.29 11.02 -2.00
CA ALA A 67 -6.08 9.86 -2.85
C ALA A 67 -4.97 8.96 -2.28
N CYS A 68 -5.35 7.82 -1.69
CA CYS A 68 -4.41 6.78 -1.26
C CYS A 68 -4.43 5.64 -2.29
N VAL A 69 -3.44 5.64 -3.17
CA VAL A 69 -3.36 4.68 -4.29
C VAL A 69 -2.03 3.94 -4.23
N PHE A 70 -2.07 2.63 -4.44
CA PHE A 70 -0.90 1.76 -4.53
C PHE A 70 -0.93 0.99 -5.85
N SER A 71 0.18 0.97 -6.58
CA SER A 71 0.33 0.14 -7.78
C SER A 71 1.25 -1.03 -7.51
N LEU A 72 0.71 -2.24 -7.59
CA LEU A 72 1.40 -3.48 -7.32
C LEU A 72 1.97 -4.07 -8.61
N SER A 73 2.80 -5.10 -8.49
CA SER A 73 3.45 -5.73 -9.64
C SER A 73 2.50 -6.47 -10.57
N SER A 74 1.37 -6.96 -10.04
CA SER A 74 0.35 -7.70 -10.79
C SER A 74 -1.05 -7.56 -10.16
N ARG A 75 -2.09 -7.98 -10.90
CA ARG A 75 -3.46 -8.06 -10.38
C ARG A 75 -3.59 -9.04 -9.21
N ALA A 76 -2.90 -10.18 -9.27
CA ALA A 76 -2.90 -11.15 -8.18
C ALA A 76 -2.31 -10.55 -6.90
N LYS A 77 -1.21 -9.78 -7.03
CA LYS A 77 -0.61 -9.07 -5.89
C LYS A 77 -1.48 -7.96 -5.33
N ALA A 78 -2.23 -7.25 -6.18
CA ALA A 78 -3.22 -6.29 -5.71
C ALA A 78 -4.34 -6.94 -4.88
N GLN A 79 -4.75 -8.16 -5.26
CA GLN A 79 -5.76 -8.91 -4.49
C GLN A 79 -5.19 -9.42 -3.15
N GLU A 80 -3.99 -9.98 -3.16
CA GLU A 80 -3.28 -10.41 -1.95
C GLU A 80 -3.06 -9.24 -0.97
N PHE A 81 -2.65 -8.08 -1.49
CA PHE A 81 -2.52 -6.85 -0.72
C PHE A 81 -3.82 -6.50 0.03
N VAL A 82 -4.97 -6.53 -0.66
CA VAL A 82 -6.27 -6.23 -0.04
C VAL A 82 -6.69 -7.29 0.96
N ASN A 83 -6.42 -8.57 0.69
CA ASN A 83 -6.72 -9.64 1.61
C ASN A 83 -5.93 -9.48 2.92
N VAL A 84 -4.63 -9.20 2.85
CA VAL A 84 -3.79 -8.93 4.02
C VAL A 84 -4.25 -7.67 4.75
N LEU A 85 -4.55 -6.60 4.01
CA LEU A 85 -5.05 -5.35 4.59
C LEU A 85 -6.34 -5.57 5.40
N ASN A 86 -7.29 -6.35 4.87
CA ASN A 86 -8.54 -6.68 5.55
C ASN A 86 -8.34 -7.57 6.79
N MET A 87 -7.20 -8.26 6.94
CA MET A 87 -6.91 -9.03 8.16
C MET A 87 -6.40 -8.16 9.31
N VAL A 88 -5.91 -6.95 9.02
CA VAL A 88 -5.28 -6.05 10.01
C VAL A 88 -6.02 -4.75 10.25
N MET A 89 -7.06 -4.48 9.46
CA MET A 89 -8.00 -3.38 9.67
C MET A 89 -9.22 -3.88 10.45
#